data_AF-A0A6M1SEQ8-F1
#
_entry.id   AF-A0A6M1SEQ8-F1
#
_cell.length_a   1.000
_cell.length_b   1.000
_cell.length_c   1.000
_cell.angle_alpha   90.00
_cell.angle_beta   90.00
_cell.angle_gamma   90.00
#
_symmetry.space_group_name_H-M   'P 1'
#
loop_
_entity.id
_entity.type
_entity.pdbx_description
1 polymer ?
#
loop_
_entity_poly.entity_id
_entity_poly.type
_entity_poly.pdbx_seq_one_letter_code
_entity_poly.pdbx_strand_id
1 'polypeptide(L)' 'MLAAAQTCKQVASCEEAVELWCNGYRRADADKDGIPCENICYTLEQVEEIRNAIGC' A
#
# COMPACT_ATOMS: atom_id res chain seq x y z
N MET A 1 -6.62 14.41 -19.17
CA MET A 1 -7.26 13.45 -18.25
C MET A 1 -6.27 13.17 -17.14
N LEU A 2 -6.44 13.71 -15.94
CA LEU A 2 -5.69 13.20 -14.79
C LEU A 2 -6.36 11.90 -14.43
N ALA A 3 -5.77 10.77 -14.83
CA ALA A 3 -5.99 9.56 -14.08
C ALA A 3 -5.60 9.92 -12.64
N ALA A 4 -6.58 10.04 -11.76
CA ALA A 4 -6.30 10.13 -10.33
C ALA A 4 -5.67 8.79 -9.99
N ALA A 5 -4.34 8.71 -10.16
CA ALA A 5 -3.58 7.58 -9.69
C ALA A 5 -3.94 7.47 -8.22
N GLN A 6 -4.61 6.38 -7.83
CA GLN A 6 -4.92 6.14 -6.43
C GLN A 6 -3.61 6.31 -5.67
N THR A 7 -3.55 7.36 -4.86
CA THR A 7 -2.40 7.67 -4.02
C THR A 7 -2.69 7.18 -2.62
N CYS A 8 -1.65 7.09 -1.79
CA CYS A 8 -1.80 6.79 -0.37
C CYS A 8 -2.80 7.68 0.39
N LYS A 9 -3.19 8.84 -0.18
CA LYS A 9 -4.20 9.75 0.39
C LYS A 9 -5.65 9.34 0.07
N GLN A 10 -5.85 8.37 -0.82
CA GLN A 10 -7.17 7.92 -1.26
C GLN A 10 -7.57 6.56 -0.68
N VAL A 11 -6.61 5.85 -0.08
CA VAL A 11 -6.85 4.63 0.70
C VAL A 11 -7.18 5.05 2.13
N ALA A 12 -8.13 4.35 2.77
CA ALA A 12 -8.57 4.64 4.14
C ALA A 12 -8.00 3.63 5.15
N SER A 13 -7.42 2.53 4.67
CA SER A 13 -6.89 1.43 5.48
C SER A 13 -5.56 0.91 4.94
N CYS A 14 -4.79 0.26 5.82
CA CYS A 14 -3.54 -0.39 5.39
C CYS A 14 -3.83 -1.52 4.40
N GLU A 15 -4.96 -2.21 4.53
CA GLU A 15 -5.41 -3.23 3.59
C GLU A 15 -5.56 -2.67 2.16
N GLU A 16 -6.31 -1.58 2.00
CA GLU A 16 -6.44 -0.89 0.71
C GLU A 16 -5.09 -0.37 0.19
N ALA A 17 -4.19 0.05 1.08
CA ALA A 17 -2.85 0.49 0.70
C ALA A 17 -2.00 -0.66 0.13
N VAL A 18 -2.05 -1.84 0.76
CA VAL A 18 -1.36 -3.03 0.28
C VAL A 18 -1.99 -3.53 -1.01
N GLU A 19 -3.32 -3.57 -1.12
CA GLU A 19 -4.00 -3.91 -2.39
C GLU A 19 -3.59 -2.96 -3.52
N LEU A 20 -3.54 -1.66 -3.24
CA LEU A 20 -3.10 -0.64 -4.20
C LEU A 20 -1.63 -0.88 -4.63
N TRP A 21 -0.76 -1.21 -3.68
CA TRP A 21 0.63 -1.54 -3.95
C TRP A 21 0.75 -2.79 -4.83
N CYS A 22 0.00 -3.83 -4.51
CA CYS A 22 -0.07 -5.09 -5.25
C CYS A 22 -0.69 -4.95 -6.64
N ASN A 23 -1.60 -3.98 -6.83
CA ASN A 23 -2.10 -3.58 -8.16
C ASN A 23 -1.05 -2.87 -9.02
N GLY A 24 0.20 -2.71 -8.54
CA GLY A 24 1.32 -2.19 -9.30
C GLY A 24 1.64 -0.73 -9.02
N TYR A 25 1.01 -0.10 -8.02
CA TYR A 25 1.36 1.25 -7.59
C TYR A 25 2.68 1.26 -6.82
N ARG A 26 3.79 1.18 -7.56
CA ARG A 26 5.15 1.13 -6.99
C ARG A 26 5.54 2.32 -6.12
N ARG A 27 4.83 3.46 -6.22
CA ARG A 27 5.07 4.64 -5.38
C ARG A 27 4.36 4.56 -4.03
N ALA A 28 3.64 3.48 -3.74
CA ALA A 28 3.14 3.21 -2.39
C ALA A 28 4.30 3.11 -1.40
N ASP A 29 5.37 2.42 -1.80
CA ASP A 29 6.62 2.22 -1.06
C ASP A 29 7.76 2.91 -1.85
N ALA A 30 7.91 4.22 -1.65
CA ALA A 30 8.83 5.05 -2.45
C ALA A 30 10.28 4.93 -1.98
N ASP A 31 10.47 4.69 -0.69
CA ASP A 31 11.73 4.49 0.02
C ASP A 31 12.19 3.03 0.07
N LYS A 32 11.33 2.09 -0.35
CA LYS A 32 11.63 0.65 -0.53
C LYS A 32 11.94 -0.05 0.78
N ASP A 33 11.32 0.41 1.86
CA ASP A 33 11.45 -0.21 3.17
C ASP A 33 10.52 -1.43 3.30
N GLY A 34 9.55 -1.56 2.39
CA GLY A 34 8.54 -2.62 2.36
C GLY A 34 7.21 -2.22 3.01
N ILE A 35 7.05 -0.97 3.45
CA ILE A 35 5.84 -0.44 4.07
C ILE A 35 5.15 0.51 3.08
N PRO A 36 4.12 0.06 2.35
CA PRO A 36 3.38 0.95 1.47
C PRO A 36 2.56 1.95 2.29
N CYS A 37 2.59 3.22 1.89
CA CYS A 37 1.74 4.26 2.45
C CYS A 37 1.84 4.35 3.98
N GLU A 38 3.04 4.65 4.49
CA GLU A 38 3.40 4.77 5.92
C GLU A 38 2.45 5.62 6.79
N ASN A 39 1.62 6.46 6.15
CA ASN A 39 0.58 7.23 6.83
C ASN A 39 -0.54 6.34 7.41
N ILE A 40 -0.73 5.12 6.88
CA ILE A 40 -1.77 4.17 7.29
C ILE A 40 -1.19 2.81 7.67
N CYS A 41 -0.19 2.31 6.96
CA CYS A 41 0.56 1.13 7.38
C CYS A 41 1.72 1.57 8.27
N TYR A 42 1.80 1.04 9.49
CA TYR A 42 2.80 1.51 10.46
C TYR A 42 3.98 0.55 10.64
N THR A 43 3.81 -0.72 10.28
CA THR A 43 4.82 -1.76 10.48
C THR A 43 4.88 -2.73 9.31
N LEU A 44 6.07 -3.32 9.10
CA LEU A 44 6.26 -4.39 8.13
C LEU A 44 5.44 -5.63 8.45
N GLU A 45 5.33 -5.99 9.73
CA GLU A 45 4.54 -7.14 10.18
C GLU A 45 3.07 -7.00 9.75
N GLN A 46 2.47 -5.82 9.95
CA GLN A 46 1.10 -5.54 9.51
C GLN A 46 0.95 -5.70 8.00
N VAL A 47 1.92 -5.21 7.23
CA VAL A 47 1.91 -5.29 5.77
C VAL A 47 2.05 -6.74 5.30
N GLU A 48 2.96 -7.50 5.89
CA GLU A 48 3.16 -8.92 5.59
C GLU A 48 1.95 -9.78 5.94
N GLU A 49 1.31 -9.53 7.08
CA GLU A 49 0.05 -10.20 7.46
C GLU A 49 -1.04 -9.98 6.41
N ILE A 50 -1.23 -8.72 6.01
CA ILE A 50 -2.22 -8.35 4.98
C ILE A 50 -1.86 -9.00 3.65
N ARG A 51 -0.60 -8.87 3.20
CA ARG A 51 -0.09 -9.49 1.96
C ARG A 51 -0.34 -10.99 1.91
N ASN A 52 -0.06 -11.69 3.00
CA ASN A 52 -0.34 -13.11 3.13
C ASN A 52 -1.85 -13.41 3.09
N ALA A 53 -2.68 -12.53 3.65
CA ALA A 53 -4.14 -12.68 3.61
C ALA A 53 -4.72 -12.46 2.21
N ILE A 54 -4.24 -11.45 1.46
CA ILE A 54 -4.73 -11.14 0.10
C ILE A 54 -4.02 -11.91 -1.02
N GLY A 55 -2.87 -12.53 -0.74
CA GLY A 55 -2.16 -13.40 -1.68
C GLY A 55 -1.34 -12.67 -2.74
N CYS A 56 -0.71 -11.55 -2.37
CA CYS A 56 0.31 -10.85 -3.17
C CYS A 56 1.62 -10.65 -2.36
#